data_AF-A0A1V8U781-F1
#
_entry.id   AF-A0A1V8U781-F1
#
_cell.length_a   1.000
_cell.length_b   1.000
_cell.length_c   1.000
_cell.angle_alpha   90.00
_cell.angle_beta   90.00
_cell.angle_gamma   90.00
#
_symmetry.space_group_name_H-M   'P 1'
#
loop_
_entity.id
_entity.type
_entity.pdbx_description
1 polymer ?
#
loop_
_entity_poly.entity_id
_entity_poly.type
_entity_poly.pdbx_seq_one_letter_code
_entity_poly.pdbx_strand_id
1 'polypeptide(L)'
;MALTSWKQFRFFDVSQVRLPDGDGTVTLDQGNVSCVSAGPDRIYAGTPDGIIHSLDQSFKPSRTWQAHSSGSVSHIRQLPGTSHLLSIAEDLVHEPELKVWALDQLEKKTQQPRCLCTVSIQNGRKNFPVSAFAVTGDLAQLAVGFANGAVTVVRGDMIHDRGTKQRTVFESEEPITGLEFREANTVALYIATTARIAALAISGKGQGSPARTLDEHGCAVGCMTLDPDSREIIVARDDAVYTYGPQGRAASYAYEGTKKLVGISGDYVLIVSPPNTGALARSVPLRAFAQATEILNTSSFTILDTDLKFIAYSESLSAQVSSLFSIWGDIFLLTIDGKLYRYHEKTFQQKLEILYQRDLYMLAINLAQKYKVDAVQQNAISRKHGDYLYQKGDYDTAMQQYLSAIDNTEPSQVIRKYLDNQRIKNLIDYLEELHEHHKATSDHTTLLLNCYAKLKDVEKLEAFIKQPGDLRFDLDTAIIICRQAGYFDQAAFLARRHNEHGLV
;
A
#
# COMPACT_ATOMS: atom_id res chain seq x y z
N MET A 1 3.63 12.34 -12.36
CA MET A 1 2.56 13.27 -11.94
C MET A 1 2.93 13.84 -10.58
N ALA A 2 2.73 15.13 -10.35
CA ALA A 2 2.99 15.77 -9.07
C ALA A 2 1.88 15.48 -8.04
N LEU A 3 2.27 15.25 -6.79
CA LEU A 3 1.35 14.98 -5.68
C LEU A 3 0.36 16.10 -5.35
N THR A 4 0.59 17.33 -5.83
CA THR A 4 -0.37 18.45 -5.73
C THR A 4 -1.68 18.19 -6.47
N SER A 5 -1.71 17.22 -7.39
CA SER A 5 -2.93 16.76 -8.08
C SER A 5 -3.66 15.63 -7.36
N TRP A 6 -3.05 15.02 -6.33
CA TRP A 6 -3.60 13.85 -5.66
C TRP A 6 -4.66 14.26 -4.65
N LYS A 7 -5.75 13.50 -4.60
CA LYS A 7 -6.83 13.75 -3.64
C LYS A 7 -6.41 13.23 -2.27
N GLN A 8 -6.62 14.04 -1.24
CA GLN A 8 -6.35 13.66 0.15
C GLN A 8 -7.61 13.17 0.85
N PHE A 9 -7.48 12.08 1.61
CA PHE A 9 -8.53 11.46 2.40
C PHE A 9 -8.14 11.35 3.87
N ARG A 10 -9.11 10.92 4.69
CA ARG A 10 -8.91 10.54 6.10
C ARG A 10 -9.30 9.08 6.29
N PHE A 11 -8.56 8.20 5.62
CA PHE A 11 -8.77 6.75 5.67
C PHE A 11 -8.15 6.08 6.90
N PHE A 12 -7.54 6.85 7.79
CA PHE A 12 -6.96 6.36 9.02
C PHE A 12 -7.56 7.12 10.20
N ASP A 13 -7.89 6.37 11.25
CA ASP A 13 -8.23 6.90 12.57
C ASP A 13 -6.96 6.96 13.43
N VAL A 14 -6.73 8.13 14.02
CA VAL A 14 -5.49 8.40 14.77
C VAL A 14 -5.79 8.48 16.24
N SER A 15 -4.98 7.78 17.03
CA SER A 15 -5.06 7.80 18.49
C SER A 15 -3.66 7.82 19.08
N GLN A 16 -3.42 8.66 20.08
CA GLN A 16 -2.21 8.58 20.87
C GLN A 16 -2.32 7.39 21.84
N VAL A 17 -1.34 6.50 21.80
CA VAL A 17 -1.25 5.38 22.74
C VAL A 17 -0.77 5.91 24.08
N ARG A 18 -1.51 5.59 25.14
CA ARG A 18 -1.07 5.86 26.51
C ARG A 18 -0.11 4.75 26.92
N LEU A 19 1.17 5.06 26.93
CA LEU A 19 2.18 4.14 27.43
C LEU A 19 1.96 3.94 28.95
N PRO A 20 2.19 2.73 29.48
CA PRO A 20 2.10 2.49 30.91
C PRO A 20 3.12 3.36 31.65
N ASP A 21 2.69 4.06 32.70
CA ASP A 21 3.56 4.81 33.61
C ASP A 21 3.74 4.02 34.92
N GLY A 22 4.98 3.81 35.37
CA GLY A 22 5.26 3.17 36.66
C GLY A 22 6.62 2.51 36.77
N ASP A 23 6.84 1.77 37.85
CA ASP A 23 8.08 1.03 38.08
C ASP A 23 8.14 -0.20 37.16
N GLY A 24 9.22 -0.35 36.39
CA GLY A 24 9.40 -1.44 35.41
C GLY A 24 8.78 -1.19 34.03
N THR A 25 8.41 0.04 33.69
CA THR A 25 7.98 0.43 32.33
C THR A 25 9.16 0.93 31.51
N VAL A 26 9.12 0.71 30.19
CA VAL A 26 10.16 1.19 29.27
C VAL A 26 9.72 2.52 28.68
N THR A 27 10.42 3.59 29.04
CA THR A 27 10.22 4.91 28.42
C THR A 27 10.79 4.88 27.01
N LEU A 28 9.98 5.23 26.01
CA LEU A 28 10.34 5.15 24.59
C LEU A 28 10.87 6.48 24.01
N ASP A 29 11.42 7.34 24.85
CA ASP A 29 12.03 8.60 24.45
C ASP A 29 13.49 8.41 23.96
N GLN A 30 13.99 9.42 23.25
CA GLN A 30 15.32 9.37 22.61
C GLN A 30 16.49 9.15 23.60
N GLY A 31 16.29 9.44 24.90
CA GLY A 31 17.29 9.22 25.93
C GLY A 31 17.41 7.77 26.39
N ASN A 32 16.30 7.04 26.44
CA ASN A 32 16.25 5.68 26.99
C ASN A 32 16.28 4.59 25.90
N VAL A 33 15.88 4.93 24.67
CA VAL A 33 15.82 3.99 23.55
C VAL A 33 16.65 4.49 22.37
N SER A 34 17.59 3.67 21.93
CA SER A 34 18.47 3.93 20.79
C SER A 34 17.88 3.44 19.46
N CYS A 35 17.16 2.32 19.47
CA CYS A 35 16.48 1.80 18.28
C CYS A 35 15.20 1.04 18.63
N VAL A 36 14.25 1.03 17.70
CA VAL A 36 12.99 0.30 17.82
C VAL A 36 12.76 -0.50 16.54
N SER A 37 12.31 -1.74 16.70
CA SER A 37 12.00 -2.64 15.59
C SER A 37 10.72 -3.42 15.87
N ALA A 38 9.84 -3.50 14.89
CA ALA A 38 8.67 -4.37 14.95
C ALA A 38 9.01 -5.78 14.47
N GLY A 39 8.64 -6.77 15.27
CA GLY A 39 8.55 -8.16 14.85
C GLY A 39 7.12 -8.52 14.42
N PRO A 40 6.83 -9.81 14.17
CA PRO A 40 5.49 -10.27 13.81
C PRO A 40 4.44 -10.00 14.88
N ASP A 41 4.79 -10.28 16.15
CA ASP A 41 3.85 -10.21 17.28
C ASP A 41 4.28 -9.25 18.39
N ARG A 42 5.53 -8.78 18.38
CA ARG A 42 6.14 -8.02 19.47
C ARG A 42 6.99 -6.87 18.95
N ILE A 43 7.17 -5.85 19.78
CA ILE A 43 8.07 -4.74 19.51
C ILE A 43 9.36 -4.95 20.31
N TYR A 44 10.51 -4.62 19.73
CA TYR A 44 11.81 -4.66 20.40
C TYR A 44 12.38 -3.26 20.48
N ALA A 45 12.75 -2.85 21.69
CA ALA A 45 13.44 -1.59 21.95
C ALA A 45 14.84 -1.88 22.47
N GLY A 46 15.86 -1.35 21.80
CA GLY A 46 17.25 -1.39 22.23
C GLY A 46 17.59 -0.14 23.02
N THR A 47 18.40 -0.28 24.06
CA THR A 47 18.87 0.84 24.88
C THR A 47 20.33 1.18 24.62
N PRO A 48 20.77 2.40 25.00
CA PRO A 48 22.18 2.77 24.99
C PRO A 48 23.08 1.91 25.89
N ASP A 49 22.50 1.22 26.87
CA ASP A 49 23.22 0.39 27.85
C ASP A 49 23.37 -1.08 27.41
N GLY A 50 23.04 -1.41 26.16
CA GLY A 50 23.17 -2.79 25.65
C GLY A 50 22.01 -3.71 26.03
N ILE A 51 20.90 -3.17 26.56
CA ILE A 51 19.71 -3.93 26.98
C ILE A 51 18.70 -3.97 25.83
N ILE A 52 18.00 -5.10 25.68
CA ILE A 52 16.87 -5.23 24.77
C ILE A 52 15.60 -5.51 25.58
N HIS A 53 14.56 -4.73 25.30
CA HIS A 53 13.21 -4.91 25.82
C HIS A 53 12.31 -5.46 24.73
N SER A 54 11.58 -6.53 25.03
CA SER A 54 10.51 -7.07 24.21
C SER A 54 9.17 -6.66 24.78
N LEU A 55 8.42 -5.84 24.05
CA LEU A 55 7.14 -5.28 24.43
C LEU A 55 5.98 -6.05 23.79
N ASP A 56 4.92 -6.26 24.56
CA ASP A 56 3.67 -6.86 24.08
C ASP A 56 2.69 -5.79 23.53
N GLN A 57 1.47 -6.21 23.19
CA GLN A 57 0.41 -5.32 22.69
C GLN A 57 -0.02 -4.24 23.68
N SER A 58 0.24 -4.44 24.98
CA SER A 58 0.00 -3.44 26.02
C SER A 58 1.18 -2.49 26.24
N PHE A 59 2.22 -2.59 25.40
CA PHE A 59 3.49 -1.86 25.52
C PHE A 59 4.20 -2.10 26.86
N LYS A 60 3.92 -3.24 27.51
CA LYS A 60 4.63 -3.66 28.72
C LYS A 60 5.79 -4.58 28.34
N PRO A 61 6.94 -4.47 29.03
CA PRO A 61 8.05 -5.38 28.80
C PRO A 61 7.66 -6.79 29.24
N SER A 62 7.45 -7.67 28.26
CA SER A 62 7.28 -9.09 28.48
C SER A 62 8.62 -9.74 28.85
N ARG A 63 9.72 -9.27 28.24
CA ARG A 63 11.08 -9.74 28.50
C ARG A 63 12.07 -8.60 28.42
N THR A 64 13.05 -8.61 29.30
CA THR A 64 14.19 -7.68 29.31
C THR A 64 15.45 -8.50 29.55
N TRP A 65 16.49 -8.32 28.74
CA TRP A 65 17.76 -9.00 28.93
C TRP A 65 18.94 -8.14 28.49
N GLN A 66 20.10 -8.38 29.10
CA GLN A 66 21.36 -7.78 28.70
C GLN A 66 21.81 -8.48 27.41
N ALA A 67 21.68 -7.80 26.27
CA ALA A 67 22.09 -8.38 24.99
C ALA A 67 23.59 -8.20 24.75
N HIS A 68 24.12 -7.02 25.06
CA HIS A 68 25.52 -6.66 24.80
C HIS A 68 26.16 -6.16 26.09
N SER A 69 27.40 -6.59 26.37
CA SER A 69 28.09 -6.18 27.61
C SER A 69 28.66 -4.76 27.54
N SER A 70 28.86 -4.25 26.33
CA SER A 70 29.44 -2.95 26.05
C SER A 70 28.86 -2.39 24.76
N GLY A 71 28.61 -1.08 24.74
CA GLY A 71 28.10 -0.37 23.56
C GLY A 71 26.58 -0.24 23.51
N SER A 72 26.15 0.76 22.75
CA SER A 72 24.73 1.07 22.51
C SER A 72 24.16 0.13 21.45
N VAL A 73 22.94 -0.38 21.67
CA VAL A 73 22.26 -1.19 20.66
C VAL A 73 21.80 -0.29 19.52
N SER A 74 22.52 -0.28 18.40
CA SER A 74 22.24 0.63 17.29
C SER A 74 21.19 0.09 16.31
N HIS A 75 21.17 -1.22 16.07
CA HIS A 75 20.23 -1.86 15.16
C HIS A 75 19.61 -3.13 15.75
N ILE A 76 18.31 -3.29 15.54
CA ILE A 76 17.57 -4.51 15.87
C ILE A 76 16.70 -4.90 14.67
N ARG A 77 16.67 -6.19 14.32
CA ARG A 77 15.76 -6.73 13.30
C ARG A 77 15.33 -8.13 13.69
N GLN A 78 14.03 -8.37 13.80
CA GLN A 78 13.49 -9.73 13.85
C GLN A 78 13.25 -10.21 12.42
N LEU A 79 13.64 -11.45 12.12
CA LEU A 79 13.35 -12.04 10.82
C LEU A 79 11.89 -12.49 10.72
N PRO A 80 11.14 -12.03 9.69
CA PRO A 80 9.77 -12.47 9.46
C PRO A 80 9.67 -14.00 9.34
N GLY A 81 8.66 -14.59 10.00
CA GLY A 81 8.42 -16.04 9.96
C GLY A 81 9.37 -16.90 10.81
N THR A 82 10.30 -16.29 11.56
CA THR A 82 11.21 -17.02 12.46
C THR A 82 11.21 -16.45 13.88
N SER A 83 11.72 -17.24 14.83
CA SER A 83 11.97 -16.80 16.20
C SER A 83 13.33 -16.10 16.36
N HIS A 84 14.02 -15.76 15.28
CA HIS A 84 15.37 -15.21 15.33
C HIS A 84 15.37 -13.68 15.36
N LEU A 85 16.09 -13.13 16.34
CA LEU A 85 16.31 -11.69 16.50
C LEU A 85 17.79 -11.39 16.31
N LEU A 86 18.12 -10.38 15.52
CA LEU A 86 19.48 -9.88 15.38
C LEU A 86 19.61 -8.54 16.08
N SER A 87 20.72 -8.35 16.77
CA SER A 87 21.08 -7.06 17.37
C SER A 87 22.53 -6.71 17.09
N ILE A 88 22.78 -5.43 16.83
CA ILE A 88 24.13 -4.86 16.68
C ILE A 88 24.36 -3.87 17.80
N ALA A 89 25.51 -3.96 18.45
CA ALA A 89 25.99 -2.96 19.38
C ALA A 89 27.31 -2.34 18.92
N GLU A 90 27.48 -1.05 19.22
CA GLU A 90 28.70 -0.30 18.93
C GLU A 90 29.04 0.66 20.07
N ASP A 91 30.35 0.82 20.32
CA ASP A 91 30.91 1.80 21.26
C ASP A 91 31.91 2.75 20.58
N LEU A 92 32.09 2.63 19.26
CA LEU A 92 33.05 3.37 18.41
C LEU A 92 34.53 3.19 18.80
N VAL A 93 34.82 2.35 19.79
CA VAL A 93 36.18 2.01 20.22
C VAL A 93 36.57 0.66 19.64
N HIS A 94 35.68 -0.32 19.72
CA HIS A 94 35.84 -1.67 19.21
C HIS A 94 35.07 -1.88 17.91
N GLU A 95 35.37 -2.98 17.23
CA GLU A 95 34.59 -3.44 16.08
C GLU A 95 33.16 -3.79 16.52
N PRO A 96 32.11 -3.41 15.77
CA PRO A 96 30.72 -3.66 16.16
C PRO A 96 30.44 -5.15 16.41
N GLU A 97 29.66 -5.44 17.44
CA GLU A 97 29.30 -6.80 17.81
C GLU A 97 27.88 -7.10 17.33
N LEU A 98 27.75 -8.13 16.50
CA LEU A 98 26.46 -8.65 16.05
C LEU A 98 26.13 -9.95 16.80
N LYS A 99 24.91 -10.04 17.33
CA LYS A 99 24.40 -11.25 17.97
C LYS A 99 23.11 -11.74 17.34
N VAL A 100 23.00 -13.06 17.23
CA VAL A 100 21.79 -13.75 16.78
C VAL A 100 21.16 -14.46 17.97
N TRP A 101 19.90 -14.16 18.25
CA TRP A 101 19.15 -14.68 19.40
C TRP A 101 18.02 -15.59 18.93
N ALA A 102 17.85 -16.73 19.61
CA ALA A 102 16.65 -17.57 19.49
C ALA A 102 15.66 -17.18 20.59
N LEU A 103 14.52 -16.59 20.20
CA LEU A 103 13.50 -16.12 21.13
C LEU A 103 12.62 -17.26 21.71
N ASP A 104 12.55 -18.38 21.00
CA ASP A 104 11.85 -19.60 21.38
C ASP A 104 12.68 -20.50 22.31
N GLN A 105 14.00 -20.47 22.17
CA GLN A 105 14.91 -21.23 23.01
C GLN A 105 15.36 -20.38 24.20
N LEU A 106 14.84 -20.70 25.38
CA LEU A 106 15.24 -20.05 26.61
C LEU A 106 16.39 -20.78 27.29
N GLU A 107 17.36 -20.02 27.77
CA GLU A 107 18.44 -20.55 28.57
C GLU A 107 17.91 -20.97 29.95
N LYS A 108 18.17 -22.22 30.36
CA LYS A 108 17.56 -22.83 31.56
C LYS A 108 17.82 -22.05 32.85
N LYS A 109 18.95 -21.34 32.95
CA LYS A 109 19.39 -20.62 34.16
C LYS A 109 18.81 -19.21 34.25
N THR A 110 18.80 -18.48 33.14
CA THR A 110 18.44 -17.06 33.10
C THR A 110 17.00 -16.83 32.64
N GLN A 111 16.36 -17.84 32.02
CA GLN A 111 15.08 -17.71 31.31
C GLN A 111 15.10 -16.61 30.23
N GLN A 112 16.29 -16.28 29.74
CA GLN A 112 16.51 -15.29 28.69
C GLN A 112 16.64 -15.97 27.31
N PRO A 113 16.39 -15.25 26.21
CA PRO A 113 16.64 -15.75 24.86
C PRO A 113 18.07 -16.28 24.72
N ARG A 114 18.22 -17.45 24.11
CA ARG A 114 19.54 -18.04 23.89
C ARG A 114 20.28 -17.30 22.79
N CYS A 115 21.49 -16.83 23.07
CA CYS A 115 22.41 -16.37 22.03
C CYS A 115 22.91 -17.59 21.23
N LEU A 116 22.65 -17.60 19.93
CA LEU A 116 23.09 -18.65 19.01
C LEU A 116 24.50 -18.37 18.47
N CYS A 117 24.77 -17.11 18.12
CA CYS A 117 26.02 -16.73 17.46
C CYS A 117 26.38 -15.29 17.84
N THR A 118 27.69 -15.05 17.96
CA THR A 118 28.28 -13.73 18.19
C THR A 118 29.37 -13.50 17.16
N VAL A 119 29.27 -12.40 16.41
CA VAL A 119 30.17 -12.06 15.30
C VAL A 119 30.64 -10.63 15.47
N SER A 120 31.96 -10.44 15.58
CA SER A 120 32.57 -9.11 15.49
C SER A 120 32.73 -8.72 14.03
N ILE A 121 32.15 -7.59 13.63
CA ILE A 121 32.07 -7.18 12.22
C ILE A 121 33.29 -6.35 11.83
N GLN A 122 34.05 -6.85 10.86
CA GLN A 122 35.28 -6.20 10.40
C GLN A 122 34.98 -5.00 9.51
N ASN A 123 35.60 -3.86 9.83
CA ASN A 123 35.60 -2.62 9.03
C ASN A 123 37.02 -2.19 8.62
N GLY A 124 37.90 -3.16 8.34
CA GLY A 124 39.28 -2.87 7.97
C GLY A 124 40.05 -2.06 9.03
N ARG A 125 39.72 -2.25 10.32
CA ARG A 125 40.27 -1.50 11.47
C ARG A 125 40.02 0.01 11.44
N LYS A 126 38.96 0.46 10.77
CA LYS A 126 38.51 1.84 10.78
C LYS A 126 37.32 1.99 11.73
N ASN A 127 37.40 2.93 12.65
CA ASN A 127 36.34 3.17 13.63
C ASN A 127 35.30 4.13 13.04
N PHE A 128 34.32 3.59 12.34
CA PHE A 128 33.17 4.33 11.81
C PHE A 128 31.87 3.65 12.23
N PRO A 129 30.80 4.42 12.52
CA PRO A 129 29.53 3.87 12.96
C PRO A 129 28.87 3.00 11.88
N VAL A 130 28.06 2.04 12.34
CA VAL A 130 27.18 1.24 11.50
C VAL A 130 25.98 2.10 11.09
N SER A 131 25.91 2.43 9.80
CA SER A 131 24.86 3.30 9.27
C SER A 131 23.68 2.52 8.67
N ALA A 132 23.90 1.28 8.24
CA ALA A 132 22.87 0.45 7.64
C ALA A 132 23.11 -1.04 7.90
N PHE A 133 22.02 -1.80 7.96
CA PHE A 133 22.06 -3.23 8.23
C PHE A 133 20.95 -3.95 7.46
N ALA A 134 21.30 -5.07 6.81
CA ALA A 134 20.35 -5.94 6.12
C ALA A 134 20.73 -7.41 6.34
N VAL A 135 19.73 -8.29 6.26
CA VAL A 135 19.89 -9.74 6.46
C VAL A 135 18.95 -10.51 5.52
N THR A 136 19.37 -11.68 5.05
CA THR A 136 18.52 -12.58 4.26
C THR A 136 17.56 -13.38 5.14
N GLY A 137 16.42 -13.79 4.60
CA GLY A 137 15.37 -14.51 5.32
C GLY A 137 15.81 -15.86 5.89
N ASP A 138 16.88 -16.45 5.33
CA ASP A 138 17.46 -17.72 5.76
C ASP A 138 18.64 -17.59 6.75
N LEU A 139 19.01 -16.37 7.18
CA LEU A 139 20.20 -16.07 8.00
C LEU A 139 21.54 -16.50 7.39
N ALA A 140 21.58 -16.94 6.13
CA ALA A 140 22.82 -17.40 5.52
C ALA A 140 23.77 -16.22 5.24
N GLN A 141 23.21 -15.01 5.04
CA GLN A 141 23.95 -13.82 4.64
C GLN A 141 23.42 -12.58 5.34
N LEU A 142 24.34 -11.72 5.77
CA LEU A 142 24.04 -10.37 6.25
C LEU A 142 25.00 -9.36 5.66
N ALA A 143 24.56 -8.11 5.60
CA ALA A 143 25.34 -6.99 5.11
C ALA A 143 25.32 -5.88 6.16
N VAL A 144 26.50 -5.35 6.47
CA VAL A 144 26.70 -4.22 7.38
C VAL A 144 27.36 -3.10 6.59
N GLY A 145 26.72 -1.94 6.60
CA GLY A 145 27.16 -0.72 5.94
C GLY A 145 27.67 0.28 6.97
N PHE A 146 28.76 0.96 6.62
CA PHE A 146 29.43 1.89 7.51
C PHE A 146 29.40 3.32 6.97
N ALA A 147 29.53 4.29 7.86
CA ALA A 147 29.60 5.71 7.50
C ALA A 147 30.87 6.09 6.70
N ASN A 148 31.86 5.21 6.57
CA ASN A 148 33.02 5.39 5.69
C ASN A 148 32.80 4.90 4.25
N GLY A 149 31.60 4.41 3.91
CA GLY A 149 31.28 3.90 2.58
C GLY A 149 31.65 2.45 2.32
N ALA A 150 32.15 1.72 3.32
CA ALA A 150 32.40 0.28 3.22
C ALA A 150 31.12 -0.53 3.48
N VAL A 151 30.96 -1.64 2.75
CA VAL A 151 29.93 -2.66 3.02
C VAL A 151 30.60 -4.02 3.20
N THR A 152 30.46 -4.57 4.40
CA THR A 152 30.94 -5.90 4.76
C THR A 152 29.79 -6.89 4.70
N VAL A 153 29.93 -7.93 3.88
CA VAL A 153 28.99 -9.06 3.84
C VAL A 153 29.57 -10.21 4.64
N VAL A 154 28.76 -10.73 5.56
CA VAL A 154 29.08 -11.92 6.34
C VAL A 154 28.24 -13.08 5.81
N ARG A 155 28.90 -14.20 5.48
CA ARG A 155 28.26 -15.42 4.99
C ARG A 155 28.61 -16.59 5.89
N GLY A 156 27.63 -17.40 6.26
CA GLY A 156 27.86 -18.59 7.07
C GLY A 156 26.57 -19.14 7.67
N ASP A 157 26.70 -20.20 8.45
CA ASP A 157 25.59 -20.77 9.22
C ASP A 157 25.61 -20.18 10.63
N MET A 158 24.87 -19.08 10.79
CA MET A 158 24.78 -18.34 12.06
C MET A 158 23.80 -18.97 13.05
N ILE A 159 22.96 -19.90 12.58
CA ILE A 159 21.99 -20.60 13.44
C ILE A 159 22.72 -21.67 14.26
N HIS A 160 23.66 -22.38 13.65
CA HIS A 160 24.44 -23.45 14.29
C HIS A 160 25.86 -23.03 14.69
N ASP A 161 26.23 -21.76 14.46
CA ASP A 161 27.55 -21.20 14.73
C ASP A 161 28.70 -22.02 14.13
N ARG A 162 28.54 -22.49 12.88
CA ARG A 162 29.55 -23.33 12.19
C ARG A 162 30.65 -22.52 11.50
N GLY A 163 30.87 -21.29 11.96
CA GLY A 163 31.83 -20.34 11.42
C GLY A 163 31.24 -19.44 10.33
N THR A 164 31.74 -18.20 10.31
CA THR A 164 31.34 -17.15 9.37
C THR A 164 32.55 -16.63 8.60
N LYS A 165 32.35 -16.27 7.33
CA LYS A 165 33.35 -15.61 6.49
C LYS A 165 32.87 -14.20 6.20
N GLN A 166 33.75 -13.23 6.38
CA GLN A 166 33.46 -11.82 6.11
C GLN A 166 34.24 -11.35 4.89
N ARG A 167 33.62 -10.51 4.07
CA ARG A 167 34.28 -9.86 2.94
C ARG A 167 33.69 -8.46 2.75
N THR A 168 34.57 -7.47 2.62
CA THR A 168 34.19 -6.15 2.10
C THR A 168 33.89 -6.28 0.61
N VAL A 169 32.65 -6.04 0.21
CA VAL A 169 32.17 -6.25 -1.16
C VAL A 169 31.96 -4.94 -1.92
N PHE A 170 31.91 -3.82 -1.22
CA PHE A 170 31.72 -2.50 -1.79
C PHE A 170 32.46 -1.48 -0.93
N GLU A 171 33.09 -0.51 -1.60
CA GLU A 171 33.76 0.63 -0.99
C GLU A 171 33.41 1.88 -1.80
N SER A 172 33.20 2.99 -1.10
CA SER A 172 32.85 4.30 -1.65
C SER A 172 33.45 5.37 -0.76
N GLU A 173 33.62 6.59 -1.30
CA GLU A 173 34.05 7.74 -0.48
C GLU A 173 32.90 8.31 0.36
N GLU A 174 31.67 7.98 -0.02
CA GLU A 174 30.44 8.46 0.60
C GLU A 174 29.89 7.47 1.63
N PRO A 175 29.25 7.95 2.71
CA PRO A 175 28.63 7.09 3.70
C PRO A 175 27.52 6.23 3.08
N ILE A 176 27.44 4.98 3.55
CA ILE A 176 26.30 4.13 3.24
C ILE A 176 25.08 4.67 4.01
N THR A 177 23.97 4.89 3.33
CA THR A 177 22.74 5.43 3.93
C THR A 177 21.63 4.40 4.04
N GLY A 178 21.73 3.29 3.32
CA GLY A 178 20.80 2.18 3.43
C GLY A 178 21.32 0.93 2.74
N LEU A 179 20.85 -0.22 3.23
CA LEU A 179 21.10 -1.55 2.66
C LEU A 179 19.81 -2.34 2.70
N GLU A 180 19.47 -3.03 1.60
CA GLU A 180 18.38 -4.00 1.61
C GLU A 180 18.69 -5.19 0.70
N PHE A 181 18.36 -6.39 1.18
CA PHE A 181 18.43 -7.60 0.37
C PHE A 181 17.14 -7.78 -0.40
N ARG A 182 17.29 -8.11 -1.68
CA ARG A 182 16.18 -8.53 -2.52
C ARG A 182 16.35 -9.99 -2.88
N GLU A 183 15.48 -10.81 -2.31
CA GLU A 183 15.44 -12.26 -2.55
C GLU A 183 14.35 -12.59 -3.56
N ALA A 184 14.73 -12.83 -4.81
CA ALA A 184 13.84 -13.32 -5.86
C ALA A 184 14.46 -14.58 -6.50
N ASN A 185 14.43 -14.71 -7.82
CA ASN A 185 15.16 -15.77 -8.53
C ASN A 185 16.69 -15.67 -8.32
N THR A 186 17.17 -14.47 -8.00
CA THR A 186 18.56 -14.18 -7.63
C THR A 186 18.57 -13.29 -6.40
N VAL A 187 19.61 -13.40 -5.57
CA VAL A 187 19.79 -12.53 -4.39
C VAL A 187 20.67 -11.36 -4.78
N ALA A 188 20.14 -10.14 -4.66
CA ALA A 188 20.86 -8.90 -4.90
C ALA A 188 20.85 -8.03 -3.63
N LEU A 189 21.98 -7.41 -3.34
CA LEU A 189 22.10 -6.40 -2.29
C LEU A 189 22.01 -5.02 -2.93
N TYR A 190 21.02 -4.24 -2.52
CA TYR A 190 20.88 -2.84 -2.91
C TYR A 190 21.58 -1.98 -1.87
N ILE A 191 22.38 -1.04 -2.37
CA ILE A 191 23.26 -0.17 -1.58
C ILE A 191 22.91 1.26 -1.94
N ALA A 192 22.47 2.03 -0.94
CA ALA A 192 22.28 3.45 -1.05
C ALA A 192 23.44 4.20 -0.39
N THR A 193 23.96 5.22 -1.09
CA THR A 193 24.86 6.22 -0.52
C THR A 193 24.18 7.59 -0.59
N THR A 194 24.90 8.64 -0.17
CA THR A 194 24.41 10.03 -0.32
C THR A 194 24.34 10.48 -1.78
N ALA A 195 25.16 9.94 -2.70
CA ALA A 195 25.12 10.33 -4.11
C ALA A 195 24.73 9.22 -5.10
N ARG A 196 24.62 7.95 -4.73
CA ARG A 196 24.20 6.91 -5.71
C ARG A 196 23.41 5.76 -5.10
N ILE A 197 22.66 5.09 -5.95
CA ILE A 197 22.05 3.78 -5.67
C ILE A 197 22.76 2.73 -6.53
N ALA A 198 23.26 1.68 -5.90
CA ALA A 198 23.93 0.57 -6.57
C ALA A 198 23.27 -0.77 -6.21
N ALA A 199 23.39 -1.75 -7.10
CA ALA A 199 22.97 -3.12 -6.84
C ALA A 199 24.13 -4.09 -7.09
N LEU A 200 24.35 -4.98 -6.14
CA LEU A 200 25.37 -6.01 -6.18
C LEU A 200 24.73 -7.39 -6.23
N ALA A 201 25.07 -8.19 -7.24
CA ALA A 201 24.64 -9.58 -7.32
C ALA A 201 25.40 -10.43 -6.30
N ILE A 202 24.69 -10.93 -5.29
CA ILE A 202 25.25 -11.70 -4.18
C ILE A 202 25.23 -13.20 -4.49
N SER A 203 24.16 -13.67 -5.14
CA SER A 203 23.96 -15.05 -5.58
C SER A 203 23.28 -15.08 -6.96
N GLY A 204 23.59 -16.11 -7.76
CA GLY A 204 23.01 -16.34 -9.09
C GLY A 204 23.86 -15.80 -10.25
N LYS A 205 23.21 -15.55 -11.40
CA LYS A 205 23.88 -15.03 -12.60
C LYS A 205 24.42 -13.63 -12.32
N GLY A 206 25.74 -13.46 -12.38
CA GLY A 206 26.41 -12.19 -12.06
C GLY A 206 27.12 -12.17 -10.70
N GLN A 207 27.09 -13.26 -9.92
CA GLN A 207 27.87 -13.34 -8.69
C GLN A 207 29.36 -13.05 -8.96
N GLY A 208 29.93 -12.11 -8.20
CA GLY A 208 31.34 -11.70 -8.35
C GLY A 208 31.56 -10.54 -9.32
N SER A 209 30.53 -10.06 -10.02
CA SER A 209 30.60 -8.79 -10.74
C SER A 209 30.68 -7.61 -9.75
N PRO A 210 31.31 -6.50 -10.13
CA PRO A 210 31.25 -5.28 -9.33
C PRO A 210 29.80 -4.79 -9.19
N ALA A 211 29.56 -3.95 -8.18
CA ALA A 211 28.26 -3.33 -7.97
C ALA A 211 27.89 -2.46 -9.19
N ARG A 212 26.68 -2.67 -9.73
CA ARG A 212 26.14 -1.89 -10.84
C ARG A 212 25.45 -0.64 -10.29
N THR A 213 25.85 0.54 -10.74
CA THR A 213 25.12 1.77 -10.45
C THR A 213 23.75 1.73 -11.13
N LEU A 214 22.69 1.90 -10.36
CA LEU A 214 21.31 2.00 -10.83
C LEU A 214 20.87 3.46 -11.02
N ASP A 215 21.40 4.36 -10.19
CA ASP A 215 21.14 5.79 -10.23
C ASP A 215 22.35 6.55 -9.68
N GLU A 216 22.63 7.71 -10.27
CA GLU A 216 23.70 8.65 -9.88
C GLU A 216 23.21 9.70 -8.87
N HIS A 217 22.05 9.45 -8.25
CA HIS A 217 21.54 10.20 -7.11
C HIS A 217 21.34 9.25 -5.93
N GLY A 218 21.69 9.69 -4.72
CA GLY A 218 21.58 8.88 -3.51
C GLY A 218 20.30 9.13 -2.73
N CYS A 219 20.28 8.75 -1.46
CA CYS A 219 19.22 9.12 -0.53
C CYS A 219 19.75 9.28 0.90
N ALA A 220 18.99 9.97 1.74
CA ALA A 220 19.29 10.11 3.16
C ALA A 220 19.10 8.77 3.92
N VAL A 221 19.66 8.70 5.13
CA VAL A 221 19.48 7.55 6.04
C VAL A 221 18.00 7.40 6.39
N GLY A 222 17.49 6.18 6.32
CA GLY A 222 16.07 5.88 6.60
C GLY A 222 15.12 6.16 5.43
N CYS A 223 15.63 6.62 4.28
CA CYS A 223 14.85 6.90 3.07
C CYS A 223 14.90 5.79 2.01
N MET A 224 15.28 4.56 2.38
CA MET A 224 15.21 3.37 1.53
C MET A 224 14.54 2.23 2.28
N THR A 225 13.65 1.49 1.60
CA THR A 225 12.97 0.31 2.15
C THR A 225 12.61 -0.70 1.04
N LEU A 226 12.34 -1.95 1.41
CA LEU A 226 11.89 -3.02 0.51
C LEU A 226 10.37 -3.17 0.62
N ASP A 227 9.68 -3.22 -0.52
CA ASP A 227 8.28 -3.64 -0.60
C ASP A 227 8.19 -5.18 -0.49
N PRO A 228 7.57 -5.73 0.57
CA PRO A 228 7.45 -7.17 0.72
C PRO A 228 6.66 -7.86 -0.41
N ASP A 229 5.68 -7.18 -1.00
CA ASP A 229 4.75 -7.77 -1.96
C ASP A 229 5.32 -7.77 -3.38
N SER A 230 5.78 -6.61 -3.86
CA SER A 230 6.40 -6.48 -5.19
C SER A 230 7.86 -6.94 -5.21
N ARG A 231 8.52 -7.03 -4.04
CA ARG A 231 9.96 -7.22 -3.87
C ARG A 231 10.77 -6.12 -4.57
N GLU A 232 10.23 -4.92 -4.72
CA GLU A 232 10.94 -3.77 -5.28
C GLU A 232 11.48 -2.86 -4.18
N ILE A 233 12.54 -2.11 -4.49
CA ILE A 233 13.17 -1.20 -3.53
C ILE A 233 12.57 0.19 -3.72
N ILE A 234 12.00 0.74 -2.65
CA ILE A 234 11.46 2.10 -2.63
C ILE A 234 12.51 3.04 -2.02
N VAL A 235 12.80 4.12 -2.74
CA VAL A 235 13.73 5.18 -2.32
C VAL A 235 12.99 6.50 -2.33
N ALA A 236 12.92 7.18 -1.18
CA ALA A 236 12.34 8.50 -1.04
C ALA A 236 13.44 9.57 -1.13
N ARG A 237 13.25 10.54 -2.03
CA ARG A 237 14.13 11.70 -2.18
C ARG A 237 13.32 12.99 -2.06
N ASP A 238 14.03 14.10 -2.06
CA ASP A 238 13.43 15.42 -1.88
C ASP A 238 12.53 15.84 -3.06
N ASP A 239 12.76 15.27 -4.24
CA ASP A 239 12.01 15.52 -5.47
C ASP A 239 10.90 14.48 -5.74
N ALA A 240 11.17 13.20 -5.44
CA ALA A 240 10.27 12.10 -5.79
C ALA A 240 10.50 10.84 -4.94
N VAL A 241 9.51 9.95 -5.00
CA VAL A 241 9.61 8.56 -4.54
C VAL A 241 9.89 7.69 -5.76
N TYR A 242 10.94 6.89 -5.70
CA TYR A 242 11.44 6.05 -6.77
C TYR A 242 11.29 4.58 -6.40
N THR A 243 10.91 3.75 -7.37
CA THR A 243 10.85 2.30 -7.20
C THR A 243 11.89 1.67 -8.12
N TYR A 244 12.74 0.80 -7.57
CA TYR A 244 13.81 0.11 -8.29
C TYR A 244 13.55 -1.41 -8.32
N GLY A 245 13.50 -1.93 -9.53
CA GLY A 245 13.43 -3.35 -9.83
C GLY A 245 14.79 -3.94 -10.23
N PRO A 246 14.81 -5.14 -10.85
CA PRO A 246 16.05 -5.85 -11.18
C PRO A 246 16.80 -5.22 -12.36
N GLN A 247 16.08 -4.50 -13.21
CA GLN A 247 16.62 -3.88 -14.43
C GLN A 247 16.92 -2.39 -14.27
N GLY A 248 16.71 -1.83 -13.07
CA GLY A 248 16.83 -0.41 -12.78
C GLY A 248 15.53 0.19 -12.27
N ARG A 249 15.33 1.49 -12.54
CA ARG A 249 14.14 2.25 -12.12
C ARG A 249 12.88 1.70 -12.80
N ALA A 250 11.92 1.25 -11.99
CA ALA A 250 10.64 0.70 -12.42
C ALA A 250 9.54 1.79 -12.48
N ALA A 251 9.42 2.58 -11.41
CA ALA A 251 8.43 3.64 -11.30
C ALA A 251 8.98 4.87 -10.56
N SER A 252 8.28 6.00 -10.70
CA SER A 252 8.58 7.19 -9.90
C SER A 252 7.38 8.13 -9.77
N TYR A 253 7.26 8.73 -8.61
CA TYR A 253 6.17 9.62 -8.25
C TYR A 253 6.73 10.93 -7.69
N ALA A 254 6.41 12.05 -8.33
CA ALA A 254 6.94 13.35 -7.91
C ALA A 254 6.28 13.78 -6.59
N TYR A 255 7.11 13.87 -5.54
CA TYR A 255 6.73 14.31 -4.21
C TYR A 255 7.80 15.26 -3.69
N GLU A 256 7.58 16.55 -3.86
CA GLU A 256 8.54 17.55 -3.43
C GLU A 256 8.50 17.75 -1.91
N GLY A 257 9.68 17.91 -1.31
CA GLY A 257 9.86 18.21 0.11
C GLY A 257 10.90 17.30 0.74
N THR A 258 11.57 17.77 1.79
CA THR A 258 12.61 17.01 2.48
C THR A 258 12.06 15.70 3.06
N LYS A 259 12.79 14.59 2.92
CA LYS A 259 12.38 13.27 3.46
C LYS A 259 13.30 12.82 4.60
N LYS A 260 12.71 12.26 5.65
CA LYS A 260 13.45 11.71 6.82
C LYS A 260 13.32 10.19 6.90
N LEU A 261 12.11 9.66 6.78
CA LEU A 261 11.85 8.22 6.86
C LEU A 261 10.88 7.78 5.75
N VAL A 262 11.09 6.57 5.24
CA VAL A 262 10.15 5.87 4.37
C VAL A 262 9.82 4.51 4.98
N GLY A 263 8.56 4.10 4.89
CA GLY A 263 8.09 2.79 5.31
C GLY A 263 7.04 2.26 4.34
N ILE A 264 6.72 0.97 4.48
CA ILE A 264 5.68 0.31 3.69
C ILE A 264 4.77 -0.44 4.65
N SER A 265 3.46 -0.35 4.42
CA SER A 265 2.45 -1.05 5.20
C SER A 265 1.32 -1.50 4.29
N GLY A 266 1.34 -2.78 3.91
CA GLY A 266 0.51 -3.28 2.81
C GLY A 266 0.74 -2.45 1.55
N ASP A 267 -0.34 -2.01 0.92
CA ASP A 267 -0.28 -1.21 -0.32
C ASP A 267 0.11 0.28 -0.13
N TYR A 268 0.42 0.69 1.10
CA TYR A 268 0.69 2.09 1.42
C TYR A 268 2.19 2.38 1.56
N VAL A 269 2.63 3.45 0.88
CA VAL A 269 3.94 4.06 1.11
C VAL A 269 3.81 5.14 2.17
N LEU A 270 4.58 4.98 3.24
CA LEU A 270 4.60 5.85 4.40
C LEU A 270 5.78 6.80 4.29
N ILE A 271 5.55 8.10 4.47
CA ILE A 271 6.59 9.11 4.34
C ILE A 271 6.53 10.06 5.53
N VAL A 272 7.69 10.23 6.16
CA VAL A 272 7.91 11.24 7.19
C VAL A 272 8.82 12.31 6.62
N SER A 273 8.36 13.56 6.67
CA SER A 273 9.17 14.73 6.35
C SER A 273 9.58 15.45 7.64
N PRO A 274 10.84 15.88 7.76
CA PRO A 274 11.31 16.64 8.91
C PRO A 274 10.69 18.05 8.93
N PRO A 275 10.80 18.76 10.07
CA PRO A 275 10.31 20.13 10.14
C PRO A 275 10.98 21.05 9.13
N ASN A 276 10.16 21.83 8.43
CA ASN A 276 10.60 22.62 7.30
C ASN A 276 11.25 23.94 7.77
N THR A 277 12.47 23.86 8.26
CA THR A 277 13.26 25.03 8.69
C THR A 277 13.82 25.84 7.51
N GLY A 278 13.84 25.27 6.30
CA GLY A 278 14.50 25.85 5.12
C GLY A 278 13.66 26.78 4.24
N ALA A 279 12.32 26.71 4.31
CA ALA A 279 11.47 27.41 3.33
C ALA A 279 11.35 28.94 3.53
N LEU A 280 11.74 29.49 4.70
CA LEU A 280 11.49 30.91 5.04
C LEU A 280 12.72 31.74 5.39
N ALA A 281 13.95 31.22 5.29
CA ALA A 281 15.16 32.03 5.43
C ALA A 281 15.27 33.16 4.36
N ARG A 282 14.36 33.18 3.37
CA ARG A 282 14.33 34.18 2.29
C ARG A 282 13.19 35.21 2.36
N SER A 283 12.24 35.17 3.31
CA SER A 283 11.03 36.02 3.15
C SER A 283 10.25 36.49 4.40
N VAL A 284 10.69 36.29 5.65
CA VAL A 284 9.90 36.76 6.82
C VAL A 284 10.66 37.78 7.68
N PRO A 285 10.11 38.98 7.96
CA PRO A 285 10.72 39.95 8.87
C PRO A 285 10.72 39.47 10.33
N LEU A 286 11.81 39.75 11.05
CA LEU A 286 12.18 39.25 12.39
C LEU A 286 11.11 39.32 13.49
N ARG A 287 10.08 40.17 13.38
CA ARG A 287 9.05 40.35 14.43
C ARG A 287 7.90 39.33 14.39
N ALA A 288 7.77 38.55 13.31
CA ALA A 288 6.78 37.46 13.20
C ALA A 288 7.37 36.07 13.54
N PHE A 289 8.65 35.98 13.88
CA PHE A 289 9.36 34.71 14.12
C PHE A 289 8.81 33.93 15.33
N ALA A 290 8.35 34.60 16.40
CA ALA A 290 7.98 33.92 17.64
C ALA A 290 6.64 33.15 17.60
N GLN A 291 5.71 33.51 16.70
CA GLN A 291 4.48 32.74 16.47
C GLN A 291 4.64 31.72 15.33
N ALA A 292 5.58 31.95 14.41
CA ALA A 292 5.90 31.00 13.34
C ALA A 292 6.72 29.81 13.83
N THR A 293 7.50 29.94 14.92
CA THR A 293 8.39 28.89 15.45
C THR A 293 7.69 27.60 15.87
N GLU A 294 6.43 27.65 16.32
CA GLU A 294 5.67 26.43 16.64
C GLU A 294 5.19 25.69 15.37
N ILE A 295 4.87 26.41 14.30
CA ILE A 295 4.47 25.84 13.01
C ILE A 295 5.71 25.33 12.24
N LEU A 296 6.87 25.96 12.43
CA LEU A 296 8.14 25.66 11.77
C LEU A 296 8.84 24.39 12.27
N ASN A 297 8.49 23.92 13.47
CA ASN A 297 9.03 22.68 14.06
C ASN A 297 8.10 21.47 13.88
N THR A 298 7.14 21.56 12.95
CA THR A 298 6.21 20.45 12.71
C THR A 298 6.78 19.46 11.69
N SER A 299 6.95 18.19 12.09
CA SER A 299 7.20 17.12 11.12
C SER A 299 5.90 16.79 10.41
N SER A 300 5.92 16.40 9.14
CA SER A 300 4.70 15.91 8.49
C SER A 300 4.78 14.41 8.28
N PHE A 301 3.63 13.75 8.43
CA PHE A 301 3.46 12.34 8.14
C PHE A 301 2.39 12.19 7.06
N THR A 302 2.72 11.42 6.02
CA THR A 302 1.88 11.24 4.83
C THR A 302 1.83 9.77 4.47
N ILE A 303 0.61 9.26 4.25
CA ILE A 303 0.33 7.89 3.80
C ILE A 303 -0.17 7.96 2.36
N LEU A 304 0.53 7.30 1.44
CA LEU A 304 0.29 7.36 0.00
C LEU A 304 -0.14 6.00 -0.54
N ASP A 305 -1.15 5.97 -1.40
CA ASP A 305 -1.43 4.84 -2.28
C ASP A 305 -0.86 5.16 -3.67
N THR A 306 0.20 4.45 -4.06
CA THR A 306 0.92 4.70 -5.31
C THR A 306 0.23 4.14 -6.56
N ASP A 307 -0.68 3.17 -6.38
CA ASP A 307 -1.40 2.53 -7.50
C ASP A 307 -2.59 3.38 -7.92
N LEU A 308 -3.42 3.74 -6.93
CA LEU A 308 -4.61 4.56 -7.11
C LEU A 308 -4.31 6.06 -7.04
N LYS A 309 -3.06 6.43 -6.75
CA LYS A 309 -2.52 7.80 -6.82
C LYS A 309 -3.32 8.79 -5.96
N PHE A 310 -3.50 8.46 -4.69
CA PHE A 310 -4.13 9.34 -3.72
C PHE A 310 -3.36 9.38 -2.39
N ILE A 311 -3.63 10.42 -1.61
CA ILE A 311 -3.09 10.57 -0.26
C ILE A 311 -4.13 9.99 0.70
N ALA A 312 -3.86 8.82 1.28
CA ALA A 312 -4.80 8.12 2.17
C ALA A 312 -4.98 8.87 3.50
N TYR A 313 -3.91 9.50 3.96
CA TYR A 313 -3.88 10.31 5.17
C TYR A 313 -2.68 11.28 5.14
N SER A 314 -2.83 12.45 5.75
CA SER A 314 -1.69 13.36 6.00
C SER A 314 -1.97 14.24 7.22
N GLU A 315 -0.95 14.44 8.05
CA GLU A 315 -0.99 15.20 9.30
C GLU A 315 0.34 15.91 9.55
N SER A 316 0.27 17.03 10.27
CA SER A 316 1.43 17.73 10.84
C SER A 316 1.56 17.39 12.33
N LEU A 317 2.71 16.90 12.73
CA LEU A 317 3.09 16.49 14.08
C LEU A 317 3.90 17.58 14.76
N SER A 318 3.66 17.83 16.04
CA SER A 318 4.37 18.85 16.83
C SER A 318 5.82 18.49 17.20
N ALA A 319 6.20 17.22 17.06
CA ALA A 319 7.51 16.71 17.43
C ALA A 319 8.16 15.94 16.28
N GLN A 320 9.48 15.77 16.35
CA GLN A 320 10.20 14.95 15.38
C GLN A 320 9.91 13.47 15.58
N VAL A 321 9.77 12.76 14.46
CA VAL A 321 9.62 11.31 14.45
C VAL A 321 10.98 10.66 14.65
N SER A 322 11.07 9.70 15.58
CA SER A 322 12.24 8.87 15.82
C SER A 322 12.17 7.56 15.02
N SER A 323 11.03 6.87 15.04
CA SER A 323 10.83 5.60 14.34
C SER A 323 9.41 5.43 13.80
N LEU A 324 9.30 4.61 12.76
CA LEU A 324 8.08 4.27 12.06
C LEU A 324 8.05 2.76 11.86
N PHE A 325 6.97 2.10 12.25
CA PHE A 325 6.84 0.65 12.11
C PHE A 325 5.37 0.23 12.04
N SER A 326 5.10 -0.91 11.41
CA SER A 326 3.76 -1.49 11.31
C SER A 326 3.70 -2.82 12.04
N ILE A 327 2.70 -2.99 12.90
CA ILE A 327 2.48 -4.23 13.66
C ILE A 327 1.01 -4.33 14.09
N TRP A 328 0.49 -5.54 14.28
CA TRP A 328 -0.89 -5.80 14.72
C TRP A 328 -1.97 -5.19 13.81
N GLY A 329 -1.67 -4.99 12.53
CA GLY A 329 -2.58 -4.37 11.56
C GLY A 329 -2.65 -2.84 11.65
N ASP A 330 -1.83 -2.22 12.49
CA ASP A 330 -1.78 -0.77 12.67
C ASP A 330 -0.40 -0.22 12.30
N ILE A 331 -0.37 1.06 11.91
CA ILE A 331 0.88 1.81 11.74
C ILE A 331 1.16 2.59 13.01
N PHE A 332 2.38 2.50 13.51
CA PHE A 332 2.83 3.19 14.70
C PHE A 332 3.95 4.18 14.36
N LEU A 333 3.86 5.35 14.98
CA LEU A 333 4.82 6.42 14.85
C LEU A 333 5.26 6.85 16.24
N LEU A 334 6.57 6.73 16.50
CA LEU A 334 7.19 7.15 17.75
C LEU A 334 7.91 8.47 17.53
N THR A 335 7.69 9.43 18.43
CA THR A 335 8.38 10.71 18.41
C THR A 335 9.57 10.74 19.37
N ILE A 336 10.47 11.71 19.20
CA ILE A 336 11.67 11.86 20.05
C ILE A 336 11.35 12.12 21.54
N ASP A 337 10.17 12.71 21.83
CA ASP A 337 9.65 12.95 23.17
C ASP A 337 8.92 11.73 23.76
N GLY A 338 9.00 10.56 23.11
CA GLY A 338 8.43 9.30 23.60
C GLY A 338 6.93 9.16 23.42
N LYS A 339 6.28 10.02 22.63
CA LYS A 339 4.84 9.86 22.31
C LYS A 339 4.69 8.85 21.18
N LEU A 340 3.75 7.93 21.36
CA LEU A 340 3.42 6.92 20.38
C LEU A 340 2.04 7.19 19.78
N TYR A 341 1.98 7.33 18.47
CA TYR A 341 0.75 7.51 17.71
C TYR A 341 0.41 6.22 16.97
N ARG A 342 -0.85 5.81 17.04
CA ARG A 342 -1.41 4.66 16.34
C ARG A 342 -2.36 5.13 15.26
N TYR A 343 -2.13 4.67 14.05
CA TYR A 343 -2.93 4.91 12.85
C TYR A 343 -3.61 3.60 12.46
N HIS A 344 -4.92 3.53 12.69
CA HIS A 344 -5.75 2.38 12.33
C HIS A 344 -6.45 2.63 11.01
N GLU A 345 -6.31 1.71 10.06
CA GLU A 345 -6.96 1.82 8.75
C GLU A 345 -8.47 1.64 8.89
N LYS A 346 -9.24 2.57 8.33
CA LYS A 346 -10.71 2.46 8.29
C LYS A 346 -11.13 1.27 7.45
N THR A 347 -12.28 0.70 7.83
CA THR A 347 -12.89 -0.38 7.06
C THR A 347 -13.23 0.07 5.63
N PHE A 348 -13.27 -0.89 4.70
CA PHE A 348 -13.63 -0.63 3.30
C PHE A 348 -14.96 0.13 3.17
N GLN A 349 -15.98 -0.22 3.98
CA GLN A 349 -17.28 0.46 3.98
C GLN A 349 -17.16 1.94 4.39
N GLN A 350 -16.42 2.26 5.44
CA GLN A 350 -16.19 3.64 5.87
C GLN A 350 -15.41 4.45 4.83
N LYS A 351 -14.44 3.84 4.13
CA LYS A 351 -13.74 4.51 3.02
C LYS A 351 -14.69 4.82 1.87
N LEU A 352 -15.58 3.89 1.51
CA LEU A 352 -16.59 4.11 0.48
C LEU A 352 -17.53 5.27 0.85
N GLU A 353 -17.98 5.35 2.10
CA GLU A 353 -18.81 6.47 2.57
C GLU A 353 -18.11 7.82 2.41
N ILE A 354 -16.82 7.91 2.77
CA ILE A 354 -16.00 9.12 2.57
C ILE A 354 -15.90 9.47 1.07
N LEU A 355 -15.78 8.47 0.19
CA LEU A 355 -15.73 8.68 -1.25
C LEU A 355 -17.07 9.15 -1.81
N TYR A 356 -18.19 8.57 -1.36
CA TYR A 356 -19.54 8.96 -1.77
C TYR A 356 -19.89 10.38 -1.34
N GLN A 357 -19.51 10.79 -0.13
CA GLN A 357 -19.72 12.18 0.35
C GLN A 357 -18.99 13.23 -0.50
N ARG A 358 -17.98 12.82 -1.28
CA ARG A 358 -17.21 13.70 -2.17
C ARG A 358 -17.48 13.44 -3.65
N ASP A 359 -18.49 12.64 -3.97
CA ASP A 359 -18.87 12.23 -5.32
C ASP A 359 -17.75 11.53 -6.11
N LEU A 360 -16.85 10.80 -5.43
CA LEU A 360 -15.68 10.15 -6.04
C LEU A 360 -15.93 8.68 -6.39
N TYR A 361 -16.98 8.43 -7.16
CA TYR A 361 -17.44 7.08 -7.50
C TYR A 361 -16.45 6.29 -8.36
N MET A 362 -15.78 6.91 -9.33
CA MET A 362 -14.74 6.23 -10.12
C MET A 362 -13.59 5.71 -9.26
N LEU A 363 -13.18 6.49 -8.26
CA LEU A 363 -12.16 6.05 -7.31
C LEU A 363 -12.68 4.91 -6.43
N ALA A 364 -13.95 4.95 -6.03
CA ALA A 364 -14.59 3.87 -5.28
C ALA A 364 -14.63 2.55 -6.06
N ILE A 365 -14.91 2.59 -7.38
CA ILE A 365 -14.88 1.42 -8.26
C ILE A 365 -13.45 0.87 -8.36
N ASN A 366 -12.46 1.73 -8.63
CA ASN A 366 -11.06 1.30 -8.72
C ASN A 366 -10.56 0.71 -7.39
N LEU A 367 -10.99 1.26 -6.26
CA LEU A 367 -10.69 0.73 -4.93
C LEU A 367 -11.34 -0.65 -4.74
N ALA A 368 -12.61 -0.82 -5.11
CA ALA A 368 -13.27 -2.12 -5.03
C ALA A 368 -12.60 -3.20 -5.91
N GLN A 369 -12.14 -2.82 -7.11
CA GLN A 369 -11.39 -3.70 -8.01
C GLN A 369 -10.02 -4.07 -7.42
N LYS A 370 -9.29 -3.11 -6.86
CA LYS A 370 -7.98 -3.34 -6.21
C LYS A 370 -8.10 -4.31 -5.03
N TYR A 371 -9.11 -4.13 -4.18
CA TYR A 371 -9.38 -4.99 -3.03
C TYR A 371 -10.03 -6.33 -3.41
N LYS A 372 -10.25 -6.60 -4.72
CA LYS A 372 -10.87 -7.82 -5.26
C LYS A 372 -12.20 -8.18 -4.58
N VAL A 373 -13.01 -7.15 -4.33
CA VAL A 373 -14.31 -7.30 -3.65
C VAL A 373 -15.29 -8.05 -4.55
N ASP A 374 -16.21 -8.82 -3.95
CA ASP A 374 -17.24 -9.57 -4.69
C ASP A 374 -18.01 -8.72 -5.70
N ALA A 375 -18.37 -9.33 -6.83
CA ALA A 375 -19.13 -8.70 -7.91
C ALA A 375 -20.44 -8.05 -7.42
N VAL A 376 -21.08 -8.64 -6.41
CA VAL A 376 -22.31 -8.10 -5.79
C VAL A 376 -22.09 -6.70 -5.21
N GLN A 377 -20.98 -6.49 -4.49
CA GLN A 377 -20.65 -5.19 -3.91
C GLN A 377 -20.13 -4.23 -4.96
N GLN A 378 -19.33 -4.70 -5.93
CA GLN A 378 -18.89 -3.86 -7.06
C GLN A 378 -20.10 -3.31 -7.83
N ASN A 379 -21.09 -4.15 -8.12
CA ASN A 379 -22.33 -3.76 -8.80
C ASN A 379 -23.14 -2.75 -7.96
N ALA A 380 -23.15 -2.87 -6.63
CA ALA A 380 -23.79 -1.89 -5.77
C ALA A 380 -23.10 -0.51 -5.83
N ILE A 381 -21.77 -0.46 -5.98
CA ILE A 381 -21.01 0.79 -6.16
C ILE A 381 -21.33 1.39 -7.54
N SER A 382 -21.29 0.58 -8.61
CA SER A 382 -21.63 1.01 -9.98
C SER A 382 -23.06 1.53 -10.09
N ARG A 383 -24.02 0.91 -9.40
CA ARG A 383 -25.40 1.42 -9.30
C ARG A 383 -25.46 2.82 -8.70
N LYS A 384 -24.82 3.03 -7.54
CA LYS A 384 -24.77 4.36 -6.90
C LYS A 384 -24.08 5.39 -7.79
N HIS A 385 -23.06 4.97 -8.54
CA HIS A 385 -22.41 5.83 -9.54
C HIS A 385 -23.36 6.21 -10.67
N GLY A 386 -24.13 5.25 -11.21
CA GLY A 386 -25.17 5.51 -12.21
C GLY A 386 -26.26 6.44 -11.70
N ASP A 387 -26.68 6.29 -10.43
CA ASP A 387 -27.66 7.18 -9.79
C ASP A 387 -27.16 8.63 -9.73
N TYR A 388 -25.89 8.82 -9.36
CA TYR A 388 -25.23 10.13 -9.33
C TYR A 388 -25.11 10.76 -10.72
N LEU A 389 -24.63 9.99 -11.72
CA LEU A 389 -24.49 10.48 -13.10
C LEU A 389 -25.85 10.86 -13.70
N TYR A 390 -26.88 10.07 -13.40
CA TYR A 390 -28.25 10.37 -13.81
C TYR A 390 -28.73 11.71 -13.23
N GLN A 391 -28.48 11.97 -11.95
CA GLN A 391 -28.83 13.25 -11.32
C GLN A 391 -28.05 14.43 -11.89
N LYS A 392 -26.82 14.20 -12.33
CA LYS A 392 -25.96 15.19 -13.01
C LYS A 392 -26.40 15.49 -14.45
N GLY A 393 -27.26 14.65 -15.04
CA GLY A 393 -27.76 14.77 -16.41
C GLY A 393 -26.92 14.06 -17.47
N ASP A 394 -25.94 13.25 -17.07
CA ASP A 394 -25.13 12.42 -17.97
C ASP A 394 -25.75 11.02 -18.10
N TYR A 395 -26.78 10.93 -18.94
CA TYR A 395 -27.65 9.76 -19.02
C TYR A 395 -27.02 8.56 -19.75
N ASP A 396 -26.12 8.83 -20.69
CA ASP A 396 -25.46 7.81 -21.51
C ASP A 396 -24.41 7.08 -20.66
N THR A 397 -23.55 7.83 -19.97
CA THR A 397 -22.54 7.26 -19.09
C THR A 397 -23.19 6.58 -17.88
N ALA A 398 -24.27 7.15 -17.33
CA ALA A 398 -25.07 6.50 -16.30
C ALA A 398 -25.60 5.13 -16.74
N MET A 399 -26.04 5.01 -18.00
CA MET A 399 -26.56 3.74 -18.53
C MET A 399 -25.47 2.67 -18.57
N GLN A 400 -24.27 3.00 -19.04
CA GLN A 400 -23.14 2.06 -19.03
C GLN A 400 -22.83 1.53 -17.62
N GLN A 401 -22.98 2.36 -16.59
CA GLN A 401 -22.79 1.93 -15.20
C GLN A 401 -23.90 0.98 -14.74
N TYR A 402 -25.16 1.24 -15.10
CA TYR A 402 -26.26 0.30 -14.81
C TYR A 402 -26.11 -1.03 -15.54
N LEU A 403 -25.65 -1.00 -16.79
CA LEU A 403 -25.33 -2.19 -17.58
C LEU A 403 -24.27 -3.06 -16.88
N SER A 404 -23.18 -2.44 -16.41
CA SER A 404 -22.15 -3.17 -15.65
C SER A 404 -22.67 -3.78 -14.33
N ALA A 405 -23.80 -3.29 -13.82
CA ALA A 405 -24.40 -3.69 -12.55
C ALA A 405 -25.67 -4.55 -12.69
N ILE A 406 -25.95 -5.10 -13.88
CA ILE A 406 -27.21 -5.83 -14.19
C ILE A 406 -27.51 -6.93 -13.18
N ASP A 407 -26.48 -7.63 -12.67
CA ASP A 407 -26.72 -8.79 -11.83
C ASP A 407 -27.41 -8.50 -10.49
N ASN A 408 -27.29 -7.27 -9.99
CA ASN A 408 -27.76 -6.88 -8.66
C ASN A 408 -28.61 -5.60 -8.67
N THR A 409 -29.02 -5.13 -9.85
CA THR A 409 -29.93 -3.99 -10.00
C THR A 409 -31.33 -4.49 -10.30
N GLU A 410 -32.34 -3.85 -9.69
CA GLU A 410 -33.73 -4.14 -9.98
C GLU A 410 -34.11 -3.46 -11.32
N PRO A 411 -34.43 -4.23 -12.39
CA PRO A 411 -34.64 -3.66 -13.72
C PRO A 411 -35.78 -2.64 -13.76
N SER A 412 -36.81 -2.85 -12.93
CA SER A 412 -37.96 -1.96 -12.80
C SER A 412 -37.56 -0.51 -12.45
N GLN A 413 -36.52 -0.33 -11.63
CA GLN A 413 -36.08 0.99 -11.16
C GLN A 413 -35.35 1.75 -12.27
N VAL A 414 -34.49 1.06 -13.03
CA VAL A 414 -33.77 1.65 -14.16
C VAL A 414 -34.75 1.98 -15.28
N ILE A 415 -35.64 1.05 -15.64
CA ILE A 415 -36.65 1.24 -16.68
C ILE A 415 -37.53 2.47 -16.39
N ARG A 416 -38.02 2.63 -15.15
CA ARG A 416 -38.81 3.81 -14.75
C ARG A 416 -38.08 5.14 -14.94
N LYS A 417 -36.75 5.17 -14.76
CA LYS A 417 -35.95 6.39 -14.96
C LYS A 417 -35.78 6.75 -16.44
N TYR A 418 -35.80 5.77 -17.35
CA TYR A 418 -35.50 5.97 -18.78
C TYR A 418 -36.72 5.86 -19.70
N LEU A 419 -37.93 5.87 -19.16
CA LEU A 419 -39.18 5.77 -19.93
C LEU A 419 -39.51 7.01 -20.77
N ASP A 420 -38.79 8.12 -20.57
CA ASP A 420 -38.94 9.34 -21.35
C ASP A 420 -38.56 9.13 -22.83
N ASN A 421 -39.42 9.59 -23.75
CA ASN A 421 -39.25 9.42 -25.19
C ASN A 421 -37.91 9.94 -25.75
N GLN A 422 -37.24 10.87 -25.06
CA GLN A 422 -35.93 11.39 -25.49
C GLN A 422 -34.77 10.41 -25.25
N ARG A 423 -34.96 9.39 -24.41
CA ARG A 423 -33.90 8.48 -23.93
C ARG A 423 -34.17 7.02 -24.26
N ILE A 424 -35.05 6.78 -25.23
CA ILE A 424 -35.50 5.45 -25.60
C ILE A 424 -34.36 4.56 -26.12
N LYS A 425 -33.29 5.16 -26.68
CA LYS A 425 -32.08 4.45 -27.12
C LYS A 425 -31.35 3.78 -25.95
N ASN A 426 -31.09 4.53 -24.88
CA ASN A 426 -30.44 4.00 -23.68
C ASN A 426 -31.29 2.92 -23.02
N LEU A 427 -32.63 3.07 -23.06
CA LEU A 427 -33.56 2.06 -22.57
C LEU A 427 -33.49 0.76 -23.40
N ILE A 428 -33.31 0.86 -24.72
CA ILE A 428 -33.12 -0.31 -25.59
C ILE A 428 -31.82 -1.01 -25.22
N ASP A 429 -30.70 -0.29 -25.11
CA ASP A 429 -29.41 -0.88 -24.74
C ASP A 429 -29.52 -1.66 -23.40
N TYR A 430 -30.24 -1.10 -22.43
CA TYR A 430 -30.50 -1.77 -21.15
C TYR A 430 -31.32 -3.05 -21.29
N LEU A 431 -32.39 -3.01 -22.09
CA LEU A 431 -33.30 -4.13 -22.28
C LEU A 431 -32.70 -5.24 -23.16
N GLU A 432 -31.85 -4.89 -24.14
CA GLU A 432 -31.08 -5.83 -24.96
C GLU A 432 -30.14 -6.64 -24.06
N GLU A 433 -29.33 -5.97 -23.25
CA GLU A 433 -28.42 -6.63 -22.29
C GLU A 433 -29.16 -7.48 -21.25
N LEU A 434 -30.30 -7.00 -20.73
CA LEU A 434 -31.14 -7.79 -19.83
C LEU A 434 -31.65 -9.09 -20.49
N HIS A 435 -31.95 -9.03 -21.79
CA HIS A 435 -32.41 -10.17 -22.58
C HIS A 435 -31.28 -11.16 -22.86
N GLU A 436 -30.09 -10.68 -23.23
CA GLU A 436 -28.90 -11.50 -23.45
C GLU A 436 -28.46 -12.24 -22.18
N HIS A 437 -28.57 -11.60 -21.01
CA HIS A 437 -28.30 -12.21 -19.72
C HIS A 437 -29.41 -13.15 -19.20
N HIS A 438 -30.47 -13.40 -19.99
CA HIS A 438 -31.64 -14.23 -19.65
C HIS A 438 -32.37 -13.82 -18.35
N LYS A 439 -32.25 -12.55 -17.94
CA LYS A 439 -32.92 -11.97 -16.76
C LYS A 439 -34.19 -11.20 -17.11
N ALA A 440 -34.52 -11.11 -18.39
CA ALA A 440 -35.73 -10.47 -18.87
C ALA A 440 -36.99 -11.28 -18.52
N THR A 441 -38.00 -10.58 -18.01
CA THR A 441 -39.37 -11.07 -17.87
C THR A 441 -40.16 -10.82 -19.17
N SER A 442 -41.35 -11.40 -19.29
CA SER A 442 -42.26 -11.16 -20.42
C SER A 442 -42.60 -9.69 -20.62
N ASP A 443 -42.63 -8.92 -19.54
CA ASP A 443 -42.96 -7.50 -19.59
C ASP A 443 -41.78 -6.69 -20.14
N HIS A 444 -40.54 -7.07 -19.79
CA HIS A 444 -39.32 -6.40 -20.26
C HIS A 444 -39.09 -6.60 -21.77
N THR A 445 -39.33 -7.80 -22.27
CA THR A 445 -39.22 -8.11 -23.70
C THR A 445 -40.35 -7.47 -24.53
N THR A 446 -41.58 -7.39 -23.97
CA THR A 446 -42.69 -6.67 -24.62
C THR A 446 -42.41 -5.16 -24.67
N LEU A 447 -41.80 -4.60 -23.61
CA LEU A 447 -41.34 -3.21 -23.58
C LEU A 447 -40.24 -2.96 -24.63
N LEU A 448 -39.27 -3.88 -24.78
CA LEU A 448 -38.22 -3.81 -25.79
C LEU A 448 -38.82 -3.75 -27.21
N LEU A 449 -39.81 -4.61 -27.50
CA LEU A 449 -40.53 -4.61 -28.77
C LEU A 449 -41.25 -3.27 -29.02
N ASN A 450 -41.87 -2.70 -28.00
CA ASN A 450 -42.51 -1.38 -28.08
C ASN A 450 -41.48 -0.28 -28.39
N CYS A 451 -40.31 -0.34 -27.77
CA CYS A 451 -39.21 0.60 -28.02
C CYS A 451 -38.70 0.52 -29.47
N TYR A 452 -38.49 -0.69 -30.02
CA TYR A 452 -38.10 -0.85 -31.44
C TYR A 452 -39.15 -0.30 -32.40
N ALA A 453 -40.43 -0.61 -32.14
CA ALA A 453 -41.54 -0.12 -32.95
C ALA A 453 -41.62 1.42 -32.95
N LYS A 454 -41.34 2.07 -31.80
CA LYS A 454 -41.29 3.53 -31.68
C LYS A 454 -40.08 4.17 -32.36
N LEU A 455 -38.90 3.55 -32.34
CA LEU A 455 -37.71 4.06 -33.05
C LEU A 455 -37.72 3.80 -34.56
N LYS A 456 -38.69 3.00 -35.05
CA LYS A 456 -38.77 2.53 -36.43
C LYS A 456 -37.55 1.73 -36.89
N ASP A 457 -36.92 1.01 -35.98
CA ASP A 457 -35.76 0.17 -36.26
C ASP A 457 -36.23 -1.21 -36.76
N VAL A 458 -36.51 -1.30 -38.05
CA VAL A 458 -37.18 -2.46 -38.68
C VAL A 458 -36.28 -3.69 -38.70
N GLU A 459 -34.98 -3.51 -38.89
CA GLU A 459 -34.00 -4.60 -38.98
C GLU A 459 -33.85 -5.32 -37.63
N LYS A 460 -33.67 -4.57 -36.54
CA LYS A 460 -33.58 -5.14 -35.19
C LYS A 460 -34.89 -5.82 -34.77
N LEU A 461 -36.04 -5.20 -35.06
CA LEU A 461 -37.35 -5.78 -34.79
C LEU A 461 -37.53 -7.13 -35.51
N GLU A 462 -37.17 -7.18 -36.80
CA GLU A 462 -37.30 -8.38 -37.61
C GLU A 462 -36.34 -9.49 -37.17
N ALA A 463 -35.10 -9.14 -36.82
CA ALA A 463 -34.12 -10.07 -36.25
C ALA A 463 -34.59 -10.65 -34.91
N PHE A 464 -35.17 -9.82 -34.04
CA PHE A 464 -35.72 -10.23 -32.75
C PHE A 464 -36.91 -11.19 -32.90
N ILE A 465 -37.84 -10.92 -33.83
CA ILE A 465 -39.02 -11.77 -34.08
C ILE A 465 -38.64 -13.10 -34.76
N LYS A 466 -37.60 -13.08 -35.60
CA LYS A 466 -37.14 -14.27 -36.36
C LYS A 466 -36.14 -15.13 -35.61
N GLN A 467 -35.63 -14.69 -34.45
CA GLN A 467 -34.69 -15.48 -33.65
C GLN A 467 -35.32 -16.84 -33.24
N PRO A 468 -34.60 -17.96 -33.41
CA PRO A 468 -35.08 -19.27 -33.02
C PRO A 468 -34.84 -19.50 -31.52
N GLY A 469 -35.90 -19.41 -30.71
CA GLY A 469 -35.86 -19.64 -29.27
C GLY A 469 -37.24 -19.52 -28.62
N ASP A 470 -37.34 -19.86 -27.34
CA ASP A 470 -38.56 -19.75 -26.54
C ASP A 470 -38.88 -18.26 -26.31
N LEU A 471 -39.88 -17.74 -27.03
CA LEU A 471 -40.25 -16.33 -27.00
C LEU A 471 -40.92 -16.01 -25.66
N ARG A 472 -40.15 -15.46 -24.73
CA ARG A 472 -40.67 -14.98 -23.45
C ARG A 472 -41.22 -13.57 -23.58
N PHE A 473 -42.20 -13.32 -24.46
CA PHE A 473 -42.96 -12.06 -24.48
C PHE A 473 -44.45 -12.33 -24.68
N ASP A 474 -45.28 -11.35 -24.30
CA ASP A 474 -46.72 -11.44 -24.44
C ASP A 474 -47.12 -11.27 -25.92
N LEU A 475 -47.55 -12.36 -26.54
CA LEU A 475 -47.84 -12.46 -27.98
C LEU A 475 -49.02 -11.56 -28.38
N ASP A 476 -50.07 -11.48 -27.57
CA ASP A 476 -51.26 -10.69 -27.88
C ASP A 476 -50.93 -9.21 -27.89
N THR A 477 -50.21 -8.77 -26.86
CA THR A 477 -49.73 -7.39 -26.74
C THR A 477 -48.73 -7.05 -27.85
N ALA A 478 -47.84 -7.97 -28.22
CA ALA A 478 -46.88 -7.80 -29.32
C ALA A 478 -47.58 -7.61 -30.68
N ILE A 479 -48.59 -8.42 -31.00
CA ILE A 479 -49.35 -8.32 -32.27
C ILE A 479 -50.08 -6.97 -32.34
N ILE A 480 -50.71 -6.54 -31.23
CA ILE A 480 -51.40 -5.24 -31.16
C ILE A 480 -50.42 -4.08 -31.36
N ILE A 481 -49.24 -4.11 -30.73
CA ILE A 481 -48.21 -3.08 -30.88
C ILE A 481 -47.71 -3.00 -32.33
N CYS A 482 -47.41 -4.14 -32.95
CA CYS A 482 -46.97 -4.17 -34.35
C CYS A 482 -48.04 -3.62 -35.31
N ARG A 483 -49.33 -3.96 -35.09
CA ARG A 483 -50.45 -3.40 -35.86
C ARG A 483 -50.58 -1.88 -35.68
N GLN A 484 -50.50 -1.39 -34.45
CA GLN A 484 -50.60 0.05 -34.14
C GLN A 484 -49.42 0.86 -34.69
N ALA A 485 -48.23 0.25 -34.76
CA ALA A 485 -47.04 0.87 -35.32
C ALA A 485 -46.94 0.76 -36.86
N GLY A 486 -47.85 0.01 -37.51
CA GLY A 486 -47.93 -0.13 -38.97
C GLY A 486 -47.12 -1.29 -39.57
N TYR A 487 -46.63 -2.21 -38.74
CA TYR A 487 -45.84 -3.39 -39.13
C TYR A 487 -46.72 -4.63 -39.33
N PHE A 488 -47.57 -4.61 -40.36
CA PHE A 488 -48.58 -5.66 -40.61
C PHE A 488 -47.99 -7.02 -41.00
N ASP A 489 -46.88 -7.04 -41.76
CA ASP A 489 -46.23 -8.28 -42.20
C ASP A 489 -45.59 -9.03 -41.03
N GLN A 490 -44.95 -8.31 -40.12
CA GLN A 490 -44.35 -8.85 -38.90
C GLN A 490 -45.41 -9.35 -37.92
N ALA A 491 -46.53 -8.63 -37.79
CA ALA A 491 -47.68 -9.05 -36.99
C ALA A 491 -48.31 -10.35 -37.55
N ALA A 492 -48.47 -10.44 -38.87
CA ALA A 492 -48.99 -11.64 -39.54
C ALA A 492 -48.02 -12.84 -39.38
N PHE A 493 -46.71 -12.60 -39.38
CA PHE A 493 -45.71 -13.64 -39.13
C PHE A 493 -45.79 -14.19 -37.69
N LEU A 494 -45.89 -13.30 -36.68
CA LEU A 494 -46.07 -13.69 -35.27
C LEU A 494 -47.35 -14.51 -35.05
N ALA A 495 -48.48 -14.05 -35.61
CA ALA A 495 -49.77 -14.73 -35.48
C ALA A 495 -49.83 -16.10 -36.18
N ARG A 496 -49.19 -16.23 -37.36
CA ARG A 496 -49.09 -17.52 -38.07
C ARG A 496 -48.21 -18.53 -37.34
N ARG A 497 -47.14 -18.08 -36.67
CA ARG A 497 -46.21 -18.96 -35.96
C ARG A 497 -46.81 -19.54 -34.67
N HIS A 498 -47.77 -18.86 -34.05
CA HIS A 498 -48.34 -19.24 -32.75
C HIS A 498 -49.82 -19.67 -32.77
N ASN A 499 -50.42 -19.90 -33.96
CA ASN A 499 -51.82 -20.35 -34.12
C ASN A 499 -52.89 -19.40 -33.54
N GLU A 500 -52.56 -18.15 -33.26
CA GLU A 500 -53.48 -17.08 -32.83
C GLU A 500 -54.11 -16.41 -34.07
N HIS A 501 -55.06 -17.09 -34.71
CA HIS A 501 -55.69 -16.62 -35.96
C HIS A 501 -56.78 -15.55 -35.75
N GLY A 502 -57.16 -15.26 -34.50
CA GLY A 502 -58.23 -14.33 -34.14
C GLY A 502 -57.82 -12.86 -34.00
N LEU A 503 -56.50 -12.57 -33.99
CA LEU A 503 -55.93 -11.23 -33.71
C LEU A 503 -55.29 -10.54 -34.93
N VAL A 504 -55.35 -11.17 -36.12
CA VAL A 504 -54.80 -10.64 -37.39
C VAL A 504 -55.80 -9.73 -38.09
#